data_AF-A0A258H725-F1
#
_entry.id   AF-A0A258H725-F1
#
_cell.length_a   1.000
_cell.length_b   1.000
_cell.length_c   1.000
_cell.angle_alpha   90.00
_cell.angle_beta   90.00
_cell.angle_gamma   90.00
#
_symmetry.space_group_name_H-M   'P 1'
#
loop_
_entity.id
_entity.type
_entity.pdbx_description
1 polymer ?
#
loop_
_entity_poly.entity_id
_entity_poly.type
_entity_poly.pdbx_seq_one_letter_code
_entity_poly.pdbx_strand_id
1 'polypeptide(L)'
;MQFRLAFAALPAAALLIAAPAVAQETATPTAKPVKEKKICRRDDTVVGSRLAPRICLTADQWEKREAGAASSRTMDNVQRVSGQEGARD
;
A
#
# COMPACT_ATOMS: atom_id res chain seq x y z
N MET A 1 -2.43 -58.60 5.53
CA MET A 1 -2.59 -59.02 4.12
C MET A 1 -2.34 -57.82 3.25
N GLN A 2 -1.21 -57.86 2.53
CA GLN A 2 -0.78 -56.86 1.57
C GLN A 2 -1.47 -57.17 0.24
N PHE A 3 -2.11 -56.19 -0.38
CA PHE A 3 -2.43 -56.26 -1.82
C PHE A 3 -1.68 -55.15 -2.52
N ARG A 4 -0.56 -55.55 -3.14
CA ARG A 4 0.13 -54.77 -4.13
C ARG A 4 -0.69 -54.80 -5.42
N LEU A 5 -1.12 -53.63 -5.87
CA LEU A 5 -1.57 -53.42 -7.24
C LEU A 5 -0.63 -52.38 -7.84
N ALA A 6 0.38 -52.90 -8.53
CA ALA A 6 1.12 -52.15 -9.53
C ALA A 6 0.21 -52.00 -10.75
N PHE A 7 -0.14 -50.76 -11.10
CA PHE A 7 -0.64 -50.37 -12.42
C PHE A 7 0.17 -49.13 -12.80
N ALA A 8 1.23 -49.34 -13.59
CA ALA A 8 1.21 -49.23 -15.04
C ALA A 8 1.46 -47.76 -15.44
N ALA A 9 2.72 -47.49 -15.77
CA ALA A 9 3.14 -46.29 -16.47
C ALA A 9 2.33 -46.15 -17.77
N LEU A 10 1.62 -45.03 -17.93
CA LEU A 10 0.99 -44.62 -19.17
C LEU A 10 1.70 -43.34 -19.66
N PRO A 11 2.06 -43.26 -20.95
CA PRO A 11 3.10 -42.37 -21.46
C PRO A 11 2.61 -40.93 -21.66
N ALA A 12 3.57 -40.02 -21.68
CA ALA A 12 3.43 -38.60 -21.94
C ALA A 12 2.60 -38.31 -23.22
N ALA A 13 1.44 -37.70 -23.05
CA ALA A 13 0.68 -37.10 -24.13
C ALA A 13 1.18 -35.66 -24.36
N ALA A 14 1.63 -35.43 -25.59
CA ALA A 14 2.27 -34.25 -26.13
C ALA A 14 1.65 -32.90 -25.73
N LEU A 15 2.54 -31.97 -25.37
CA LEU A 15 2.29 -30.54 -25.32
C LEU A 15 1.80 -30.03 -26.68
N LEU A 16 0.59 -29.48 -26.72
CA LEU A 16 0.16 -28.54 -27.75
C LEU A 16 0.08 -27.15 -27.10
N ILE A 17 1.22 -26.47 -27.03
CA ILE A 17 1.28 -25.06 -26.68
C ILE A 17 0.87 -24.28 -27.93
N ALA A 18 -0.40 -23.87 -27.98
CA ALA A 18 -0.84 -22.83 -28.91
C ALA A 18 -0.25 -21.49 -28.44
N ALA A 19 0.89 -21.08 -28.99
CA ALA A 19 1.46 -19.77 -28.76
C ALA A 19 0.67 -18.72 -29.58
N PRO A 20 0.08 -17.68 -28.96
CA PRO A 20 -0.48 -16.58 -29.72
C PRO A 20 0.68 -15.79 -30.32
N ALA A 21 0.69 -15.66 -31.65
CA ALA A 21 1.60 -14.79 -32.36
C ALA A 21 1.29 -13.33 -31.98
N VAL A 22 2.03 -12.80 -31.01
CA VAL A 22 2.01 -11.39 -30.65
C VAL A 22 2.82 -10.65 -31.71
N ALA A 23 2.14 -9.94 -32.62
CA ALA A 23 2.76 -8.97 -33.51
C ALA A 23 3.50 -7.93 -32.66
N GLN A 24 4.83 -7.95 -32.70
CA GLN A 24 5.66 -6.96 -32.03
C GLN A 24 5.70 -5.71 -32.93
N GLU A 25 4.70 -4.84 -32.73
CA GLU A 25 4.83 -3.44 -33.16
C GLU A 25 5.97 -2.82 -32.34
N THR A 26 7.05 -2.46 -33.03
CA THR A 26 8.22 -1.80 -32.45
C THR A 26 7.82 -0.40 -31.98
N ALA A 27 7.22 -0.33 -30.79
CA ALA A 27 6.84 0.92 -30.17
C ALA A 27 8.11 1.65 -29.70
N THR A 28 8.45 2.73 -30.39
CA THR A 28 9.44 3.72 -29.96
C THR A 28 9.15 4.10 -28.50
N PRO A 29 10.13 4.03 -27.57
CA PRO A 29 9.87 4.33 -26.17
C PRO A 29 9.66 5.83 -26.00
N THR A 30 8.39 6.27 -26.12
CA THR A 30 7.96 7.57 -25.62
C THR A 30 8.31 7.65 -24.13
N ALA A 31 9.14 8.62 -23.77
CA ALA A 31 9.58 8.86 -22.41
C ALA A 31 8.36 8.92 -21.49
N LYS A 32 8.19 7.89 -20.66
CA LYS A 32 7.06 7.78 -19.74
C LYS A 32 7.17 8.94 -18.76
N PRO A 33 6.10 9.71 -18.51
CA PRO A 33 6.12 10.74 -17.48
C PRO A 33 6.64 10.11 -16.19
N VAL A 34 7.60 10.77 -15.54
CA VAL A 34 8.22 10.29 -14.30
C VAL A 34 7.09 10.13 -13.30
N LYS A 35 6.61 8.90 -13.13
CA LYS A 35 5.56 8.59 -12.17
C LYS A 35 6.14 8.91 -10.80
N GLU A 36 5.65 9.98 -10.18
CA GLU A 36 6.02 10.33 -8.82
C GLU A 36 5.87 9.10 -7.92
N LYS A 37 6.92 8.80 -7.16
CA LYS A 37 6.95 7.63 -6.29
C LYS A 37 5.93 7.83 -5.17
N LYS A 38 5.02 6.87 -5.02
CA LYS A 38 4.11 6.82 -3.88
C LYS A 38 4.84 6.29 -2.65
N ILE A 39 4.66 6.96 -1.52
CA ILE A 39 5.21 6.61 -0.21
C ILE A 39 4.07 6.03 0.62
N CYS A 40 4.18 4.75 0.99
CA CYS A 40 3.18 4.03 1.78
C CYS A 40 3.53 4.04 3.27
N ARG A 41 2.71 4.69 4.09
CA ARG A 41 2.83 4.69 5.56
C ARG A 41 1.63 3.97 6.21
N ARG A 42 1.80 3.50 7.44
CA ARG A 42 0.70 2.94 8.24
C ARG A 42 -0.17 4.10 8.75
N ASP A 43 -1.48 3.90 8.78
CA ASP A 43 -2.42 4.90 9.28
C ASP A 43 -2.74 4.65 10.74
N ASP A 44 -2.00 5.30 11.63
CA ASP A 44 -2.14 5.12 13.08
C ASP A 44 -3.32 5.94 13.67
N THR A 45 -4.05 6.69 12.84
CA THR A 45 -5.24 7.45 13.28
C THR A 45 -6.48 6.57 13.48
N VAL A 46 -6.47 5.33 12.97
CA VAL A 46 -7.59 4.40 13.13
C VAL A 46 -7.50 3.72 14.50
N VAL A 47 -8.29 4.22 15.45
CA VAL A 47 -8.36 3.66 16.82
C VAL A 47 -9.27 2.43 16.85
N GLY A 48 -8.91 1.41 17.62
CA GLY A 48 -9.72 0.21 17.85
C GLY A 48 -9.46 -0.98 16.92
N SER A 49 -8.65 -0.80 15.87
CA SER A 49 -8.17 -1.90 15.03
C SER A 49 -6.71 -2.24 15.34
N ARG A 50 -6.41 -3.54 15.50
CA ARG A 50 -5.01 -4.04 15.57
C ARG A 50 -4.34 -4.10 14.19
N LEU A 51 -5.13 -3.96 13.12
CA LEU A 51 -4.68 -3.93 11.75
C LEU A 51 -4.93 -2.53 11.18
N ALA A 52 -3.95 -1.65 11.39
CA ALA A 52 -3.96 -0.34 10.79
C ALA A 52 -3.78 -0.45 9.27
N PRO A 53 -4.65 0.18 8.46
CA PRO A 53 -4.51 0.20 7.01
C PRO A 53 -3.25 0.98 6.59
N ARG A 54 -2.77 0.75 5.35
CA ARG A 54 -1.66 1.51 4.78
C ARG A 54 -2.18 2.55 3.80
N ILE A 55 -1.68 3.78 3.92
CA ILE A 55 -2.00 4.89 3.03
C ILE A 55 -0.78 5.17 2.16
N CYS A 56 -0.98 5.16 0.84
CA CYS A 56 0.05 5.41 -0.16
C CYS A 56 -0.24 6.71 -0.90
N LEU A 57 0.58 7.74 -0.67
CA LEU A 57 0.41 9.08 -1.25
C LEU A 57 1.72 9.56 -1.89
N THR A 58 1.67 10.59 -2.74
CA THR A 58 2.88 11.25 -3.25
C THR A 58 3.53 12.13 -2.17
N ALA A 59 4.74 12.63 -2.43
CA ALA A 59 5.44 13.50 -1.47
C ALA A 59 4.64 14.79 -1.18
N ASP A 60 4.13 15.45 -2.23
CA ASP A 60 3.28 16.65 -2.12
C ASP A 60 2.00 16.40 -1.29
N GLN A 61 1.38 15.23 -1.47
CA GLN A 61 0.19 14.86 -0.72
C GLN A 61 0.49 14.61 0.76
N TRP A 62 1.67 14.05 1.07
CA TRP A 62 2.11 13.93 2.47
C TRP A 62 2.35 15.29 3.10
N GLU A 63 3.00 16.21 2.41
CA GLU A 63 3.26 17.57 2.93
C GLU A 63 1.96 18.30 3.29
N LYS A 64 0.96 18.26 2.39
CA LYS A 64 -0.36 18.84 2.64
C LYS A 64 -1.06 18.23 3.87
N ARG A 65 -0.91 16.92 4.07
CA ARG A 65 -1.48 16.21 5.21
C ARG A 65 -0.82 16.64 6.53
N GLU A 66 0.50 16.75 6.57
CA GLU A 66 1.25 17.17 7.75
C GLU A 66 0.98 18.65 8.09
N ALA A 67 0.87 19.52 7.09
CA ALA A 67 0.54 20.94 7.28
C ALA A 67 -0.82 21.14 7.96
N GLY A 68 -1.83 20.36 7.57
CA GLY A 68 -3.14 20.37 8.23
C GLY A 68 -3.09 19.86 9.68
N ALA A 69 -2.29 18.83 9.96
CA ALA A 69 -2.17 18.25 11.30
C ALA A 69 -1.43 19.15 12.30
N ALA A 70 -0.43 19.92 11.85
CA ALA A 70 0.35 20.83 12.70
C ALA A 70 -0.52 21.95 13.29
N SER A 71 -1.48 22.46 12.51
CA SER A 71 -2.33 23.60 12.91
C SER A 71 -3.27 23.27 14.08
N SER A 72 -3.72 22.02 14.20
CA SER A 72 -4.63 21.61 15.28
C SER A 72 -3.93 21.60 16.64
N ARG A 73 -2.69 21.11 16.70
CA ARG A 73 -1.99 20.86 17.98
C ARG A 73 -1.61 22.15 18.73
N THR A 74 -1.41 23.25 18.01
CA THR A 74 -1.10 24.54 18.62
C THR A 74 -2.29 25.07 19.43
N MET A 75 -3.52 24.87 18.94
CA MET A 75 -4.73 25.36 19.64
C MET A 75 -5.00 24.58 20.93
N ASP A 76 -4.77 23.26 20.93
CA ASP A 76 -4.94 22.42 22.12
C ASP A 76 -3.99 22.82 23.28
N ASN A 77 -2.78 23.29 22.96
CA ASN A 77 -1.80 23.69 23.96
C ASN A 77 -2.18 25.01 24.65
N VAL A 78 -2.63 26.01 23.88
CA VAL A 78 -3.02 27.33 24.39
C VAL A 78 -4.15 27.21 25.40
N GLN A 79 -5.18 26.42 25.10
CA GLN A 79 -6.33 26.26 25.98
C GLN A 79 -5.96 25.62 27.33
N ARG A 80 -4.96 24.72 27.35
CA ARG A 80 -4.49 24.08 28.59
C ARG A 80 -3.72 25.04 29.49
N VAL A 81 -2.95 25.98 28.90
CA VAL A 81 -2.19 26.98 29.66
C VAL A 81 -3.13 28.02 30.26
N SER A 82 -4.07 28.56 29.46
CA SER A 82 -4.97 29.63 29.90
C SER A 82 -5.95 29.21 31.01
N GLY A 83 -6.32 27.92 31.07
CA GLY A 83 -7.17 27.39 32.15
C GLY A 83 -6.44 27.19 33.48
N GLN A 84 -5.10 27.16 33.48
CA GLN A 84 -4.30 26.90 34.67
C GLN A 84 -3.96 28.18 35.46
N GLU A 85 -4.16 29.35 34.84
CA GLU A 85 -3.87 30.67 35.44
C GLU A 85 -5.03 31.20 36.30
N GLY A 86 -6.25 30.65 36.17
CA GLY A 86 -7.43 31.08 36.94
C GLY A 86 -7.77 30.24 38.18
N ALA A 87 -6.98 29.21 38.52
CA ALA A 87 -7.24 28.30 39.64
C ALA A 87 -6.31 28.54 40.84
N ARG A 88 -5.65 29.70 40.88
CA ARG A 88 -4.61 30.03 41.84
C ARG A 88 -4.97 31.31 42.61
N ASP A 89 -6.20 31.39 43.10
CA ASP A 89 -6.68 32.36 44.10
C ASP A 89 -7.61 31.68 45.10
#